data_AF-A0A6B1HKD5-F1
#
_entry.id   AF-A0A6B1HKD5-F1
#
_cell.length_a   1.000
_cell.length_b   1.000
_cell.length_c   1.000
_cell.angle_alpha   90.00
_cell.angle_beta   90.00
_cell.angle_gamma   90.00
#
_symmetry.space_group_name_H-M   'P 1'
#
loop_
_entity.id
_entity.type
_entity.pdbx_description
1 polymer ?
#
loop_
_entity_poly.entity_id
_entity_poly.type
_entity_poly.pdbx_seq_one_letter_code
_entity_poly.pdbx_strand_id
1 'polypeptide(L)'
;MNFAATVVVGALLGAGVVSVGSAAEESGPERSNSRPGGDSDRPCRQAIEQSALLNGEQLFEAADACARAGVVDDAVFLLLAGQARALTDISLLKPVSEAEQGAVTKLYGALYYKYGGSGPAELFRDAFRAAAMVERLRTWRPAFPEGYSPGWRYHGPVDSERYQATVNRSIESRLAKLESYRRSLADDR
;
A
#
# COMPACT_ATOMS: atom_id res chain seq x y z
N MET A 1 15.50 32.90 -22.62
CA MET A 1 14.09 33.32 -22.76
C MET A 1 13.45 33.19 -21.39
N ASN A 2 13.22 34.32 -20.70
CA ASN A 2 12.70 34.36 -19.34
C ASN A 2 11.17 34.51 -19.40
N PHE A 3 10.44 33.57 -18.81
CA PHE A 3 9.00 33.70 -18.59
C PHE A 3 8.77 34.11 -17.14
N ALA A 4 8.37 35.37 -16.94
CA ALA A 4 7.85 35.86 -15.68
C ALA A 4 6.37 35.45 -15.58
N ALA A 5 6.03 34.57 -14.63
CA ALA A 5 4.66 34.21 -14.33
C ALA A 5 4.18 35.01 -13.11
N THR A 6 3.27 35.95 -13.36
CA THR A 6 2.56 36.73 -12.34
C THR A 6 1.51 35.84 -11.67
N VAL A 7 1.66 35.60 -10.36
CA VAL A 7 0.64 34.92 -9.54
C VAL A 7 -0.29 35.98 -8.94
N VAL A 8 -1.57 35.92 -9.29
CA VAL A 8 -2.63 36.74 -8.69
C VAL A 8 -3.16 36.02 -7.46
N VAL A 9 -2.90 36.58 -6.28
CA VAL A 9 -3.45 36.13 -5.00
C VAL A 9 -4.84 36.76 -4.81
N GLY A 10 -5.89 35.98 -5.04
CA GLY A 10 -7.26 36.36 -4.72
C GLY A 10 -7.60 35.97 -3.29
N ALA A 11 -7.75 36.95 -2.41
CA ALA A 11 -8.27 36.78 -1.05
C ALA A 11 -9.80 36.61 -1.08
N LEU A 12 -10.31 35.50 -0.55
CA LEU A 12 -11.74 35.31 -0.28
C LEU A 12 -11.96 35.24 1.22
N LEU A 13 -12.47 36.35 1.75
CA LEU A 13 -13.07 36.50 3.07
C LEU A 13 -14.45 35.83 3.05
N GLY A 14 -14.62 34.74 3.81
CA GLY A 14 -15.90 34.06 4.01
C GLY A 14 -16.27 34.05 5.49
N ALA A 15 -17.34 34.76 5.82
CA ALA A 15 -17.85 34.99 7.17
C ALA A 15 -18.26 33.69 7.91
N GLY A 16 -18.10 33.73 9.23
CA GLY A 16 -18.39 32.64 10.14
C GLY A 16 -19.88 32.35 10.35
N VAL A 17 -20.12 31.16 10.91
CA VAL A 17 -21.39 30.79 11.53
C VAL A 17 -21.06 30.24 12.91
N VAL A 18 -21.53 30.94 13.94
CA VAL A 18 -21.50 30.52 15.34
C VAL A 18 -22.61 29.50 15.52
N SER A 19 -22.29 28.29 15.98
CA SER A 19 -23.31 27.31 16.41
C SER A 19 -23.29 27.19 17.93
N VAL A 20 -24.42 27.53 18.53
CA VAL A 20 -24.71 27.47 19.97
C VAL A 20 -25.18 26.05 20.30
N GLY A 21 -24.70 25.51 21.43
CA GLY A 21 -24.77 24.11 21.76
C GLY A 21 -26.12 23.54 22.19
N SER A 22 -26.09 22.26 22.53
CA SER A 22 -27.05 21.60 23.41
C SER A 22 -26.31 20.47 24.13
N ALA A 23 -26.23 20.60 25.46
CA ALA A 23 -25.86 19.54 26.36
C ALA A 23 -27.05 18.59 26.48
N ALA A 24 -26.84 17.31 26.20
CA ALA A 24 -27.80 16.25 26.47
C ALA A 24 -27.06 15.02 27.03
N GLU A 25 -27.63 14.56 28.14
CA GLU A 25 -27.29 13.47 29.06
C GLU A 25 -26.46 12.29 28.58
N GLU A 26 -25.53 11.92 29.47
CA GLU A 26 -24.83 10.65 29.57
C GLU A 26 -25.81 9.48 29.77
N SER A 27 -26.15 8.79 28.68
CA SER A 27 -26.47 7.36 28.75
C SER A 27 -25.22 6.60 28.29
N GLY A 28 -24.44 6.12 29.26
CA GLY A 28 -23.17 5.45 29.04
C GLY A 28 -23.32 4.29 28.04
N PRO A 29 -22.53 4.27 26.95
CA PRO A 29 -22.58 3.16 26.03
C PRO A 29 -22.03 1.93 26.74
N GLU A 30 -22.89 0.92 26.92
CA GLU A 30 -22.44 -0.47 27.03
C GLU A 30 -21.42 -0.68 25.91
N ARG A 31 -20.13 -0.71 26.27
CA ARG A 31 -19.07 -1.18 25.40
C ARG A 31 -19.35 -2.65 25.15
N SER A 32 -20.23 -2.92 24.19
CA SER A 32 -20.40 -4.22 23.59
C SER A 32 -19.04 -4.61 23.05
N ASN A 33 -18.33 -5.43 23.84
CA ASN A 33 -17.02 -5.97 23.55
C ASN A 33 -17.13 -7.10 22.50
N SER A 34 -18.10 -6.98 21.59
CA SER A 34 -18.27 -7.80 20.42
C SER A 34 -17.11 -7.45 19.51
N ARG A 35 -16.00 -8.19 19.64
CA ARG A 35 -14.95 -8.20 18.61
C ARG A 35 -15.67 -8.32 17.27
N PRO A 36 -15.53 -7.34 16.36
CA PRO A 36 -16.15 -7.42 15.04
C PRO A 36 -15.37 -8.44 14.22
N GLY A 37 -15.58 -9.73 14.52
CA GLY A 37 -15.08 -10.86 13.74
C GLY A 37 -16.20 -11.41 12.86
N GLY A 38 -16.87 -10.52 12.13
CA GLY A 38 -17.90 -10.89 11.16
C GLY A 38 -17.29 -11.53 9.91
N ASP A 39 -18.12 -12.07 9.03
CA ASP A 39 -17.72 -12.63 7.73
C ASP A 39 -16.91 -11.65 6.85
N SER A 40 -16.91 -10.35 7.17
CA SER A 40 -16.11 -9.29 6.55
C SER A 40 -14.60 -9.50 6.59
N ASP A 41 -14.10 -10.31 7.53
CA ASP A 41 -12.65 -10.52 7.72
C ASP A 41 -12.10 -11.68 6.88
N ARG A 42 -13.00 -12.56 6.41
CA ARG A 42 -12.63 -13.74 5.61
C ARG A 42 -11.83 -13.37 4.35
N PRO A 43 -12.18 -12.31 3.59
CA PRO A 43 -11.39 -11.89 2.42
C PRO A 43 -9.97 -11.44 2.78
N CYS A 44 -9.78 -10.72 3.89
CA CYS A 44 -8.45 -10.24 4.30
C CYS A 44 -7.55 -11.40 4.71
N ARG A 45 -8.05 -12.30 5.59
CA ARG A 45 -7.28 -13.46 6.04
C ARG A 45 -6.87 -14.35 4.87
N GLN A 46 -7.80 -14.66 3.98
CA GLN A 46 -7.51 -15.45 2.79
C GLN A 46 -6.43 -14.78 1.92
N ALA A 47 -6.51 -13.46 1.74
CA ALA A 47 -5.52 -12.74 0.95
C ALA A 47 -4.11 -12.74 1.59
N ILE A 48 -4.01 -12.73 2.92
CA ILE A 48 -2.73 -12.92 3.62
C ILE A 48 -2.16 -14.31 3.35
N GLU A 49 -2.97 -15.35 3.52
CA GLU A 49 -2.57 -16.75 3.28
C GLU A 49 -2.13 -16.97 1.83
N GLN A 50 -2.78 -16.30 0.88
CA GLN A 50 -2.49 -16.42 -0.56
C GLN A 50 -1.52 -15.37 -1.08
N SER A 51 -1.04 -14.45 -0.24
CA SER A 51 -0.28 -13.26 -0.67
C SER A 51 0.95 -13.58 -1.53
N ALA A 52 1.59 -14.73 -1.32
CA ALA A 52 2.71 -15.16 -2.14
C ALA A 52 2.33 -15.45 -3.61
N LEU A 53 1.08 -15.86 -3.86
CA LEU A 53 0.57 -16.22 -5.19
C LEU A 53 -0.04 -15.03 -5.93
N LEU A 54 -0.36 -13.94 -5.22
CA LEU A 54 -1.01 -12.77 -5.80
C LEU A 54 -0.02 -11.92 -6.61
N ASN A 55 -0.52 -11.31 -7.68
CA ASN A 55 0.20 -10.28 -8.43
C ASN A 55 0.08 -8.89 -7.76
N GLY A 56 0.74 -7.87 -8.32
CA GLY A 56 0.74 -6.52 -7.76
C GLY A 56 -0.65 -5.90 -7.58
N GLU A 57 -1.52 -5.98 -8.59
CA GLU A 57 -2.88 -5.41 -8.54
C GLU A 57 -3.74 -6.11 -7.48
N GLN A 58 -3.70 -7.45 -7.44
CA GLN A 58 -4.43 -8.24 -6.45
C GLN A 58 -3.96 -7.97 -5.02
N LEU A 59 -2.65 -7.75 -4.80
CA LEU A 59 -2.11 -7.37 -3.49
C LEU A 59 -2.64 -6.00 -3.05
N PHE A 60 -2.82 -5.05 -3.97
CA PHE A 60 -3.41 -3.75 -3.66
C PHE A 60 -4.90 -3.84 -3.34
N GLU A 61 -5.66 -4.64 -4.09
CA GLU A 61 -7.07 -4.89 -3.79
C GLU A 61 -7.25 -5.56 -2.42
N ALA A 62 -6.38 -6.52 -2.11
CA ALA A 62 -6.34 -7.17 -0.80
C ALA A 62 -5.98 -6.19 0.32
N ALA A 63 -5.02 -5.29 0.10
CA ALA A 63 -4.68 -4.23 1.05
C ALA A 63 -5.89 -3.33 1.34
N ASP A 64 -6.61 -2.90 0.29
CA ASP A 64 -7.83 -2.10 0.42
C ASP A 64 -8.91 -2.87 1.19
N ALA A 65 -9.05 -4.18 0.98
CA ALA A 65 -9.99 -5.03 1.72
C ALA A 65 -9.63 -5.14 3.22
N CYS A 66 -8.36 -5.41 3.55
CA CYS A 66 -7.89 -5.45 4.93
C CYS A 66 -8.04 -4.10 5.65
N ALA A 67 -7.83 -2.99 4.93
CA ALA A 67 -8.01 -1.64 5.49
C ALA A 67 -9.48 -1.39 5.85
N ARG A 68 -10.43 -1.77 4.98
CA ARG A 68 -11.87 -1.65 5.27
C ARG A 68 -12.34 -2.54 6.42
N ALA A 69 -11.67 -3.68 6.64
CA ALA A 69 -11.90 -4.55 7.78
C ALA A 69 -11.23 -4.05 9.08
N GLY A 70 -10.51 -2.92 9.05
CA GLY A 70 -9.81 -2.38 10.22
C GLY A 70 -8.53 -3.14 10.60
N VAL A 71 -8.07 -4.07 9.76
CA VAL A 71 -6.86 -4.86 9.98
C VAL A 71 -5.64 -4.15 9.38
N VAL A 72 -5.26 -3.03 10.00
CA VAL A 72 -4.28 -2.08 9.46
C VAL A 72 -2.91 -2.72 9.16
N ASP A 73 -2.43 -3.59 10.03
CA ASP A 73 -1.11 -4.21 9.86
C ASP A 73 -1.08 -5.18 8.68
N ASP A 74 -2.18 -5.89 8.40
CA ASP A 74 -2.30 -6.73 7.20
C ASP A 74 -2.44 -5.87 5.94
N ALA A 75 -3.20 -4.78 6.01
CA ALA A 75 -3.36 -3.84 4.90
C ALA A 75 -2.01 -3.23 4.48
N VAL A 76 -1.20 -2.78 5.45
CA VAL A 76 0.10 -2.17 5.18
C VAL A 76 1.10 -3.22 4.66
N PHE A 77 1.07 -4.44 5.21
CA PHE A 77 1.90 -5.53 4.69
C PHE A 77 1.59 -5.81 3.21
N LEU A 78 0.31 -5.98 2.86
CA LEU A 78 -0.13 -6.25 1.49
C LEU A 78 0.15 -5.08 0.55
N LEU A 79 0.00 -3.84 1.02
CA LEU A 79 0.37 -2.65 0.25
C LEU A 79 1.86 -2.67 -0.11
N LEU A 80 2.74 -2.88 0.87
CA LEU A 80 4.19 -2.86 0.67
C LEU A 80 4.65 -4.06 -0.18
N ALA A 81 4.06 -5.23 0.02
CA ALA A 81 4.26 -6.41 -0.81
C ALA A 81 3.82 -6.16 -2.26
N GLY A 82 2.65 -5.56 -2.47
CA GLY A 82 2.11 -5.19 -3.78
C GLY A 82 3.02 -4.20 -4.52
N GLN A 83 3.56 -3.20 -3.82
CA GLN A 83 4.53 -2.27 -4.41
C GLN A 83 5.79 -2.98 -4.89
N ALA A 84 6.35 -3.89 -4.06
CA ALA A 84 7.54 -4.64 -4.42
C ALA A 84 7.30 -5.56 -5.63
N ARG A 85 6.15 -6.24 -5.65
CA ARG A 85 5.71 -7.11 -6.74
C ARG A 85 5.49 -6.33 -8.03
N ALA A 86 4.70 -5.25 -7.98
CA ALA A 86 4.36 -4.42 -9.13
C ALA A 86 5.61 -3.81 -9.79
N LEU A 87 6.54 -3.26 -8.98
CA LEU A 87 7.80 -2.74 -9.51
C LEU A 87 8.63 -3.81 -10.20
N THR A 88 8.64 -5.02 -9.65
CA THR A 88 9.36 -6.16 -10.24
C THR A 88 8.73 -6.56 -11.57
N ASP A 89 7.40 -6.69 -11.61
CA ASP A 89 6.64 -7.02 -12.81
C ASP A 89 6.87 -5.99 -13.91
N ILE A 90 6.73 -4.69 -13.61
CA ILE A 90 6.97 -3.60 -14.57
C ILE A 90 8.41 -3.63 -15.10
N SER A 91 9.38 -3.97 -14.26
CA SER A 91 10.80 -3.97 -14.63
C SER A 91 11.23 -5.16 -15.49
N LEU A 92 10.62 -6.34 -15.27
CA LEU A 92 11.07 -7.60 -15.90
C LEU A 92 10.12 -8.09 -17.00
N LEU A 93 8.82 -7.87 -16.86
CA LEU A 93 7.79 -8.47 -17.70
C LEU A 93 7.38 -7.46 -18.78
N LYS A 94 8.19 -7.33 -19.82
CA LYS A 94 7.91 -6.38 -20.91
C LYS A 94 6.64 -6.78 -21.68
N PRO A 95 5.65 -5.88 -21.85
CA PRO A 95 4.40 -6.20 -22.53
C PRO A 95 4.64 -6.56 -24.01
N VAL A 96 3.81 -7.46 -24.56
CA VAL A 96 3.96 -7.94 -25.95
C VAL A 96 3.42 -6.97 -27.01
N SER A 97 2.67 -5.95 -26.62
CA SER A 97 2.07 -4.97 -27.53
C SER A 97 1.75 -3.64 -26.85
N GLU A 98 1.50 -2.61 -27.65
CA GLU A 98 1.02 -1.29 -27.16
C GLU A 98 -0.32 -1.38 -26.42
N ALA A 99 -1.20 -2.31 -26.81
CA ALA A 99 -2.46 -2.52 -26.09
C ALA A 99 -2.20 -3.01 -24.64
N GLU A 100 -1.22 -3.88 -24.45
CA GLU A 100 -0.80 -4.40 -23.14
C GLU A 100 0.03 -3.36 -22.35
N GLN A 101 0.74 -2.47 -23.03
CA GLN A 101 1.46 -1.34 -22.42
C GLN A 101 0.52 -0.42 -21.63
N GLY A 102 -0.75 -0.31 -22.02
CA GLY A 102 -1.77 0.40 -21.26
C GLY A 102 -1.96 -0.15 -19.84
N ALA A 103 -1.92 -1.48 -19.66
CA ALA A 103 -2.03 -2.11 -18.34
C ALA A 103 -0.82 -1.80 -17.45
N VAL A 104 0.38 -1.84 -18.02
CA VAL A 104 1.63 -1.44 -17.34
C VAL A 104 1.55 0.02 -16.90
N THR A 105 1.12 0.92 -17.79
CA THR A 105 0.95 2.36 -17.48
C THR A 105 -0.08 2.59 -16.39
N LYS A 106 -1.22 1.86 -16.42
CA LYS A 106 -2.24 1.91 -15.37
C LYS A 106 -1.66 1.49 -14.01
N LEU A 107 -0.95 0.36 -13.96
CA LEU A 107 -0.34 -0.14 -12.72
C LEU A 107 0.73 0.83 -12.20
N TYR A 108 1.57 1.36 -13.09
CA TYR A 108 2.56 2.38 -12.74
C TYR A 108 1.87 3.63 -12.16
N GLY A 109 0.84 4.16 -12.82
CA GLY A 109 0.06 5.27 -12.30
C GLY A 109 -0.54 4.98 -10.92
N ALA A 110 -1.17 3.82 -10.74
CA ALA A 110 -1.73 3.41 -9.45
C ALA A 110 -0.66 3.33 -8.36
N LEU A 111 0.51 2.78 -8.67
CA LEU A 111 1.63 2.65 -7.73
C LEU A 111 2.08 4.00 -7.16
N TYR A 112 2.18 5.05 -7.99
CA TYR A 112 2.68 6.35 -7.54
C TYR A 112 1.59 7.27 -6.98
N TYR A 113 0.39 7.26 -7.56
CA TYR A 113 -0.67 8.20 -7.20
C TYR A 113 -1.63 7.66 -6.13
N LYS A 114 -1.91 6.35 -6.10
CA LYS A 114 -2.84 5.75 -5.14
C LYS A 114 -2.09 4.99 -4.03
N TYR A 115 -1.09 4.23 -4.41
CA TYR A 115 -0.42 3.27 -3.53
C TYR A 115 1.03 3.66 -3.20
N GLY A 116 1.41 4.93 -3.33
CA GLY A 116 2.81 5.36 -3.17
C GLY A 116 3.30 5.47 -1.73
N GLY A 117 2.38 5.50 -0.76
CA GLY A 117 2.66 5.75 0.65
C GLY A 117 3.25 4.55 1.40
N SER A 118 3.79 4.82 2.60
CA SER A 118 4.31 3.81 3.52
C SER A 118 3.23 3.17 4.41
N GLY A 119 2.03 3.76 4.47
CA GLY A 119 1.00 3.43 5.45
C GLY A 119 0.84 4.52 6.52
N PRO A 120 0.00 4.30 7.55
CA PRO A 120 -0.23 5.26 8.63
C PRO A 120 1.02 5.41 9.52
N ALA A 121 1.32 6.65 9.91
CA ALA A 121 2.49 6.97 10.73
C ALA A 121 2.47 6.27 12.10
N GLU A 122 1.27 6.04 12.64
CA GLU A 122 1.03 5.41 13.94
C GLU A 122 1.64 4.00 14.01
N LEU A 123 1.61 3.25 12.89
CA LEU A 123 2.24 1.93 12.81
C LEU A 123 3.76 2.03 13.00
N PHE A 124 4.38 3.05 12.39
CA PHE A 124 5.84 3.22 12.40
C PHE A 124 6.37 3.95 13.64
N ARG A 125 5.52 4.68 14.37
CA ARG A 125 5.87 5.25 15.69
C ARG A 125 5.97 4.18 16.78
N ASP A 126 5.27 3.07 16.63
CA ASP A 126 5.38 1.90 17.51
C ASP A 126 6.55 1.02 17.04
N ALA A 127 7.61 0.96 17.85
CA ALA A 127 8.83 0.23 17.50
C ALA A 127 8.60 -1.29 17.33
N PHE A 128 7.69 -1.88 18.12
CA PHE A 128 7.41 -3.32 18.07
C PHE A 128 6.63 -3.67 16.80
N ARG A 129 5.59 -2.88 16.47
CA ARG A 129 4.80 -3.08 15.26
C ARG A 129 5.61 -2.82 13.99
N ALA A 130 6.45 -1.77 14.00
CA ALA A 130 7.37 -1.50 12.90
C ALA A 130 8.35 -2.67 12.68
N ALA A 131 8.96 -3.19 13.74
CA ALA A 131 9.87 -4.33 13.65
C ALA A 131 9.17 -5.59 13.13
N ALA A 132 7.95 -5.89 13.60
CA ALA A 132 7.15 -7.00 13.13
C ALA A 132 6.80 -6.87 11.64
N MET A 133 6.46 -5.67 11.17
CA MET A 133 6.20 -5.39 9.76
C MET A 133 7.44 -5.62 8.88
N VAL A 134 8.59 -5.09 9.31
CA VAL A 134 9.87 -5.26 8.61
C VAL A 134 10.22 -6.74 8.48
N GLU A 135 10.10 -7.50 9.56
CA GLU A 135 10.43 -8.92 9.55
C GLU A 135 9.47 -9.73 8.68
N ARG A 136 8.17 -9.41 8.72
CA ARG A 136 7.17 -10.04 7.86
C ARG A 136 7.45 -9.80 6.37
N LEU A 137 7.82 -8.58 5.99
CA LEU A 137 8.20 -8.28 4.59
C LEU A 137 9.51 -8.96 4.21
N ARG A 138 10.50 -8.98 5.10
CA ARG A 138 11.79 -9.64 4.85
C ARG A 138 11.67 -11.14 4.66
N THR A 139 10.71 -11.78 5.34
CA THR A 139 10.47 -13.23 5.26
C THR A 139 9.45 -13.61 4.18
N TRP A 140 8.71 -12.65 3.63
CA TRP A 140 7.78 -12.88 2.52
C TRP A 140 8.51 -13.30 1.24
N ARG A 141 8.05 -14.38 0.61
CA ARG A 141 8.61 -14.97 -0.60
C ARG A 141 7.52 -15.11 -1.64
N PRO A 142 7.33 -14.12 -2.55
CA PRO A 142 6.34 -14.24 -3.60
C PRO A 142 6.68 -15.40 -4.54
N ALA A 143 5.73 -16.26 -4.86
CA ALA A 143 5.92 -17.32 -5.83
C ALA A 143 5.84 -16.76 -7.26
N PHE A 144 6.66 -17.28 -8.17
CA PHE A 144 6.59 -17.00 -9.61
C PHE A 144 6.36 -18.31 -10.37
N PRO A 145 5.12 -18.85 -10.30
CA PRO A 145 4.80 -20.14 -10.92
C PRO A 145 4.77 -20.03 -12.45
N GLU A 146 4.80 -21.18 -13.11
CA GLU A 146 4.49 -21.25 -14.54
C GLU A 146 3.08 -20.67 -14.80
N GLY A 147 2.97 -19.83 -15.83
CA GLY A 147 1.72 -19.13 -16.15
C GLY A 147 1.39 -17.94 -15.25
N TYR A 148 2.33 -17.45 -14.43
CA TYR A 148 2.15 -16.21 -13.66
C TYR A 148 1.67 -15.06 -14.57
N SER A 149 0.63 -14.35 -14.12
CA SER A 149 0.06 -13.21 -14.85
C SER A 149 0.19 -11.92 -14.03
N PRO A 150 0.99 -10.94 -14.50
CA PRO A 150 1.04 -9.63 -13.87
C PRO A 150 -0.16 -8.73 -14.23
N GLY A 151 -1.13 -9.24 -15.01
CA GLY A 151 -2.23 -8.46 -15.59
C GLY A 151 -2.01 -8.07 -17.05
N TRP A 152 -0.91 -8.51 -17.66
CA TRP A 152 -0.63 -8.35 -19.09
C TRP A 152 0.18 -9.54 -19.63
N ARG A 153 0.16 -9.72 -20.95
CA ARG A 153 1.03 -10.69 -21.63
C ARG A 153 2.42 -10.12 -21.82
N TYR A 154 3.47 -10.90 -21.57
CA TYR A 154 4.86 -10.45 -21.64
C TYR A 154 5.76 -11.33 -22.51
N HIS A 155 6.89 -10.75 -22.95
CA HIS A 155 7.85 -11.41 -23.82
C HIS A 155 8.78 -12.37 -23.09
N GLY A 156 8.86 -13.60 -23.62
CA GLY A 156 9.88 -14.58 -23.26
C GLY A 156 9.73 -15.15 -21.83
N PRO A 157 10.42 -16.26 -21.55
CA PRO A 157 10.51 -16.75 -20.18
C PRO A 157 11.33 -15.77 -19.35
N VAL A 158 10.86 -15.49 -18.13
CA VAL A 158 11.69 -14.87 -17.09
C VAL A 158 12.15 -15.97 -16.16
N ASP A 159 13.46 -16.05 -15.98
CA ASP A 159 14.07 -16.97 -15.05
C ASP A 159 13.58 -16.66 -13.61
N SER A 160 13.14 -17.72 -12.92
CA SER A 160 12.54 -17.59 -11.59
C SER A 160 13.54 -17.04 -10.57
N GLU A 161 14.82 -17.41 -10.66
CA GLU A 161 15.87 -16.90 -9.78
C GLU A 161 16.08 -15.39 -9.99
N ARG A 162 16.16 -14.94 -11.24
CA ARG A 162 16.24 -13.52 -11.58
C ARG A 162 15.02 -12.74 -11.06
N TYR A 163 13.82 -13.32 -11.16
CA TYR A 163 12.61 -12.71 -10.63
C TYR A 163 12.70 -12.53 -9.12
N GLN A 164 13.03 -13.61 -8.38
CA GLN A 164 13.19 -13.57 -6.93
C GLN A 164 14.27 -12.58 -6.49
N ALA A 165 15.42 -12.55 -7.15
CA ALA A 165 16.48 -11.60 -6.84
C ALA A 165 16.03 -10.14 -7.02
N THR A 166 15.20 -9.86 -8.02
CA THR A 166 14.69 -8.51 -8.28
C THR A 166 13.64 -8.10 -7.26
N VAL A 167 12.72 -9.01 -6.91
CA VAL A 167 11.73 -8.78 -5.86
C VAL A 167 12.40 -8.52 -4.51
N ASN A 168 13.44 -9.30 -4.16
CA ASN A 168 14.17 -9.15 -2.91
C ASN A 168 14.88 -7.80 -2.84
N ARG A 169 15.52 -7.36 -3.94
CA ARG A 169 16.09 -6.00 -4.02
C ARG A 169 15.04 -4.91 -3.84
N SER A 170 13.85 -5.11 -4.41
CA SER A 170 12.72 -4.18 -4.26
C SER A 170 12.24 -4.09 -2.80
N ILE A 171 12.14 -5.24 -2.13
CA ILE A 171 11.81 -5.34 -0.69
C ILE A 171 12.87 -4.60 0.13
N GLU A 172 14.15 -4.92 -0.03
CA GLU A 172 15.24 -4.29 0.74
C GLU A 172 15.29 -2.77 0.53
N SER A 173 15.10 -2.30 -0.72
CA SER A 173 15.01 -0.86 -1.00
C SER A 173 13.84 -0.19 -0.25
N ARG A 174 12.69 -0.87 -0.16
CA ARG A 174 11.54 -0.36 0.57
C ARG A 174 11.79 -0.39 2.09
N LEU A 175 12.38 -1.45 2.63
CA LEU A 175 12.75 -1.52 4.05
C LEU A 175 13.69 -0.38 4.45
N ALA A 176 14.69 -0.06 3.61
CA ALA A 176 15.57 1.08 3.83
C ALA A 176 14.82 2.43 3.87
N LYS A 177 13.82 2.63 2.98
CA LYS A 177 12.96 3.82 3.00
C LYS A 177 12.10 3.89 4.25
N LEU A 178 11.53 2.76 4.69
CA LEU A 178 10.73 2.69 5.91
C LEU A 178 11.58 3.02 7.15
N GLU A 179 12.81 2.54 7.21
CA GLU A 179 13.71 2.88 8.31
C GLU A 179 14.09 4.36 8.31
N SER A 180 14.32 4.96 7.13
CA SER A 180 14.51 6.41 7.03
C SER A 180 13.29 7.19 7.51
N TYR A 181 12.09 6.76 7.12
CA TYR A 181 10.82 7.38 7.54
C TYR A 181 10.57 7.23 9.04
N ARG A 182 10.88 6.06 9.62
CA ARG A 182 10.78 5.82 11.06
C ARG A 182 11.69 6.76 11.86
N ARG A 183 12.92 6.99 11.38
CA ARG A 183 13.86 7.93 12.00
C ARG A 183 13.32 9.36 11.98
N SER A 184 12.80 9.83 10.85
CA SER A 184 12.22 11.19 10.80
C SER A 184 11.03 11.36 11.75
N LEU A 185 10.20 10.32 11.94
CA LEU A 185 9.10 10.37 12.90
C LEU A 185 9.55 10.43 14.37
N ALA A 186 10.79 10.02 14.67
CA ALA A 186 11.35 10.11 16.01
C ALA A 186 11.87 11.52 16.33
N ASP A 187 12.33 12.25 15.32
CA ASP A 187 12.86 13.61 15.44
C ASP A 187 11.74 14.67 15.61
N ASP A 188 10.52 14.37 15.19
CA ASP A 188 9.34 15.25 15.29
C ASP A 188 8.72 15.32 16.72
N ARG A 189 9.38 14.80 17.76
CA ARG A 189 8.90 14.77 19.15
C ARG A 189 9.62 15.78 20.03
#